data_AF-A0A151JFX1-F1
#
_entry.id   AF-A0A151JFX1-F1
#
_cell.length_a   1.000
_cell.length_b   1.000
_cell.length_c   1.000
_cell.angle_alpha   90.00
_cell.angle_beta   90.00
_cell.angle_gamma   90.00
#
_symmetry.space_group_name_H-M   'P 1'
#
loop_
_entity.id
_entity.type
_entity.pdbx_description
1 polymer ?
#
loop_
_entity_poly.entity_id
_entity_poly.type
_entity_poly.pdbx_seq_one_letter_code
_entity_poly.pdbx_strand_id
1 'polypeptide(L)'
;MRGEYVCAISNKVWVSAIQYAVENIDQFSFDADSMHMLWIVNGGHIRRHVSDDKLILKWLKLILPKYEGGELQLYRGECQFLYDQGLIGFCWTPKKQVAEKFARGLNATESGGVLLSAYVSSEAILSAPNSHSADWLEESEYTCDPTQIRSIEVLHKYPKLD
;
A
#
# COMPACT_ATOMS: atom_id res chain seq x y z
N MET A 1 9.41 0.93 -26.13
CA MET A 1 10.55 0.64 -25.23
C MET A 1 10.00 -0.04 -23.98
N ARG A 2 10.60 -1.12 -23.49
CA ARG A 2 10.19 -1.75 -22.22
C ARG A 2 10.94 -1.05 -21.08
N GLY A 3 10.23 -0.67 -20.02
CA GLY A 3 10.83 -0.09 -18.82
C GLY A 3 11.30 -1.18 -17.85
N GLU A 4 12.29 -0.86 -17.02
CA GLU A 4 12.78 -1.71 -15.94
C GLU A 4 12.69 -0.97 -14.61
N TYR A 5 12.47 -1.70 -13.52
CA TYR A 5 12.47 -1.12 -12.18
C TYR A 5 13.91 -0.85 -11.71
N VAL A 6 14.19 0.39 -11.30
CA VAL A 6 15.52 0.81 -10.86
C VAL A 6 15.44 1.39 -9.45
N CYS A 7 16.05 0.71 -8.47
CA CYS A 7 16.03 1.15 -7.06
C CYS A 7 17.09 2.21 -6.73
N ALA A 8 18.27 2.15 -7.36
CA ALA A 8 19.44 2.96 -7.03
C ALA A 8 19.44 4.36 -7.69
N ILE A 9 18.35 5.12 -7.49
CA ILE A 9 18.21 6.50 -7.98
C ILE A 9 17.76 7.44 -6.86
N SER A 10 18.04 8.73 -7.00
CA SER A 10 17.71 9.72 -5.96
C SER A 10 16.20 9.91 -5.78
N ASN A 11 15.78 10.30 -4.57
CA ASN A 11 14.39 10.63 -4.25
C ASN A 11 13.80 11.65 -5.23
N LYS A 12 14.59 12.67 -5.62
CA LYS A 12 14.17 13.69 -6.59
C LYS A 12 13.80 13.08 -7.94
N VAL A 13 14.55 12.07 -8.39
CA VAL A 13 14.28 11.36 -9.64
C VAL A 13 13.03 10.50 -9.49
N TRP A 14 12.85 9.79 -8.37
CA TRP A 14 11.63 9.03 -8.08
C TRP A 14 10.36 9.90 -8.13
N VAL A 15 10.37 11.04 -7.43
CA VAL A 15 9.26 12.00 -7.44
C VAL A 15 9.00 12.51 -8.86
N SER A 16 10.05 12.93 -9.56
CA SER A 16 9.91 13.46 -10.93
C SER A 16 9.38 12.41 -11.91
N ALA A 17 9.81 11.15 -11.77
CA ALA A 17 9.38 10.05 -12.63
C ALA A 17 7.90 9.72 -12.42
N ILE A 18 7.43 9.63 -11.16
CA ILE A 18 6.02 9.38 -10.89
C ILE A 18 5.16 10.59 -11.30
N GLN A 19 5.61 11.81 -11.03
CA GLN A 19 4.92 13.02 -11.49
C GLN A 19 4.76 13.03 -13.01
N TYR A 20 5.85 12.78 -13.75
CA TYR A 20 5.82 12.70 -15.20
C TYR A 20 4.87 11.61 -15.70
N ALA A 21 4.91 10.42 -15.08
CA ALA A 21 4.02 9.31 -15.44
C ALA A 21 2.54 9.66 -15.23
N VAL A 22 2.20 10.32 -14.12
CA VAL A 22 0.83 10.77 -13.83
C VAL A 22 0.36 11.83 -14.82
N GLU A 23 1.21 12.81 -15.15
CA GLU A 23 0.89 13.90 -16.08
C GLU A 23 0.78 13.46 -17.54
N ASN A 24 1.45 12.37 -17.90
CA ASN A 24 1.58 11.90 -19.27
C ASN A 24 1.06 10.46 -19.43
N ILE A 25 0.08 10.06 -18.61
CA ILE A 25 -0.37 8.66 -18.53
C ILE A 25 -0.79 8.10 -19.90
N ASP A 26 -1.39 8.94 -20.75
CA ASP A 26 -1.85 8.57 -22.10
C ASP A 26 -0.70 8.26 -23.09
N GLN A 27 0.55 8.62 -22.73
CA GLN A 27 1.75 8.26 -23.50
C GLN A 27 2.27 6.87 -23.15
N PHE A 28 1.70 6.23 -22.13
CA PHE A 28 2.14 4.94 -21.64
C PHE A 28 1.04 3.89 -21.83
N SER A 29 1.48 2.65 -22.09
CA SER A 29 0.64 1.47 -21.96
C SER A 29 1.20 0.64 -20.82
N PHE A 30 0.39 0.41 -19.81
CA PHE A 30 0.76 -0.42 -18.66
C PHE A 30 0.17 -1.81 -18.81
N ASP A 31 0.98 -2.81 -18.49
CA ASP A 31 0.49 -4.14 -18.17
C ASP A 31 0.05 -4.11 -16.70
N ALA A 32 -1.26 -4.19 -16.47
CA ALA A 32 -1.84 -4.00 -15.14
C ALA A 32 -1.32 -5.03 -14.12
N ASP A 33 -1.10 -6.27 -14.54
CA ASP A 33 -0.57 -7.33 -13.66
C ASP A 33 0.87 -7.05 -13.26
N SER A 34 1.71 -6.59 -14.21
CA SER A 34 3.09 -6.20 -13.97
C SER A 34 3.19 -5.00 -13.04
N MET A 35 2.33 -4.00 -13.23
CA MET A 35 2.27 -2.82 -12.36
C MET A 35 1.79 -3.16 -10.96
N HIS A 36 0.81 -4.05 -10.86
CA HIS A 36 0.32 -4.52 -9.59
C HIS A 36 1.38 -5.35 -8.85
N MET A 37 2.09 -6.25 -9.55
CA MET A 37 3.22 -6.98 -8.98
C MET A 37 4.34 -6.04 -8.52
N LEU A 38 4.67 -5.02 -9.31
CA LEU A 38 5.64 -3.99 -8.94
C LEU A 38 5.25 -3.33 -7.60
N TRP A 39 3.98 -2.95 -7.45
CA TRP A 39 3.47 -2.34 -6.23
C TRP A 39 3.53 -3.29 -5.03
N ILE A 40 3.04 -4.53 -5.15
CA ILE A 40 3.07 -5.52 -4.05
C ILE A 40 4.50 -5.73 -3.55
N VAL A 41 5.46 -5.88 -4.45
CA VAL A 41 6.85 -6.20 -4.07
C VAL A 41 7.61 -4.98 -3.54
N ASN A 42 7.36 -3.79 -4.10
CA ASN A 42 8.19 -2.60 -3.87
C ASN A 42 7.46 -1.41 -3.22
N GLY A 43 6.19 -1.54 -2.85
CA GLY A 43 5.35 -0.42 -2.41
C GLY A 43 5.93 0.34 -1.22
N GLY A 44 6.48 -0.38 -0.23
CA GLY A 44 7.18 0.24 0.89
C GLY A 44 8.43 1.04 0.50
N HIS A 45 9.20 0.55 -0.48
CA HIS A 45 10.37 1.24 -1.02
C HIS A 45 9.95 2.50 -1.80
N ILE A 46 8.98 2.36 -2.73
CA ILE A 46 8.45 3.47 -3.52
C ILE A 46 7.91 4.56 -2.60
N ARG A 47 7.09 4.19 -1.60
CA ARG A 47 6.53 5.15 -0.64
C ARG A 47 7.60 5.92 0.12
N ARG A 48 8.67 5.25 0.56
CA ARG A 48 9.80 5.88 1.27
C ARG A 48 10.55 6.89 0.39
N HIS A 49 10.78 6.56 -0.88
CA HIS A 49 11.54 7.43 -1.79
C HIS A 49 10.74 8.61 -2.32
N VAL A 50 9.44 8.43 -2.53
CA VAL A 50 8.54 9.48 -3.02
C VAL A 50 8.12 10.40 -1.87
N SER A 51 7.81 9.84 -0.69
CA SER A 51 7.39 10.56 0.52
C SER A 51 6.22 11.54 0.31
N ASP A 52 5.39 11.30 -0.70
CA ASP A 52 4.17 12.06 -1.00
C ASP A 52 3.03 11.08 -1.29
N ASP A 53 2.26 10.75 -0.24
CA ASP A 53 1.15 9.82 -0.33
C ASP A 53 0.03 10.31 -1.28
N LYS A 54 -0.09 11.62 -1.53
CA LYS A 54 -1.07 12.15 -2.48
C LYS A 54 -0.64 11.85 -3.92
N LEU A 55 0.64 12.02 -4.22
CA LEU A 55 1.19 11.68 -5.53
C LEU A 55 1.12 10.16 -5.77
N ILE A 56 1.49 9.37 -4.77
CA ILE A 56 1.39 7.89 -4.84
C ILE A 56 -0.06 7.48 -5.10
N LEU A 57 -1.02 8.02 -4.34
CA LEU A 57 -2.43 7.68 -4.54
C LEU A 57 -2.92 7.97 -5.96
N LYS A 58 -2.55 9.14 -6.52
CA LYS A 58 -2.89 9.49 -7.90
C LYS A 58 -2.31 8.48 -8.88
N TRP A 59 -1.06 8.10 -8.69
CA TRP A 59 -0.38 7.12 -9.53
C TRP A 59 -1.05 5.75 -9.43
N LEU A 60 -1.28 5.23 -8.22
CA LEU A 60 -1.92 3.93 -8.00
C LEU A 60 -3.31 3.84 -8.63
N LYS A 61 -4.12 4.90 -8.57
CA LYS A 61 -5.43 4.97 -9.23
C LYS A 61 -5.36 4.83 -10.75
N LEU A 62 -4.21 5.12 -11.37
CA LEU A 62 -4.01 5.03 -12.80
C LEU A 62 -3.43 3.68 -13.25
N ILE A 63 -2.60 3.05 -12.41
CA ILE A 63 -1.82 1.87 -12.81
C ILE A 63 -2.36 0.54 -12.28
N LEU A 64 -3.16 0.56 -11.21
CA LEU A 64 -3.66 -0.67 -10.60
C LEU A 64 -4.95 -1.15 -11.27
N PRO A 65 -5.18 -2.47 -11.32
CA PRO A 65 -6.46 -3.01 -11.76
C PRO A 65 -7.56 -2.56 -10.80
N LYS A 66 -8.66 -2.05 -11.37
CA LYS A 66 -9.77 -1.52 -10.57
C LYS A 66 -10.48 -2.65 -9.81
N TYR A 67 -10.76 -2.40 -8.54
CA TYR A 67 -11.61 -3.26 -7.74
C TYR A 67 -13.09 -3.21 -8.18
N GLU A 68 -13.70 -4.37 -8.33
CA GLU A 68 -15.12 -4.52 -8.73
C GLU A 68 -15.97 -5.26 -7.68
N GLY A 69 -15.39 -5.60 -6.53
CA GLY A 69 -16.10 -6.28 -5.45
C GLY A 69 -16.87 -5.34 -4.52
N GLY A 70 -17.43 -5.93 -3.46
CA GLY A 70 -18.16 -5.20 -2.43
C GLY A 70 -17.26 -4.62 -1.33
N GLU A 71 -17.89 -3.98 -0.36
CA GLU A 71 -17.21 -3.56 0.87
C GLU A 71 -16.67 -4.75 1.68
N LEU A 72 -15.55 -4.54 2.37
CA LEU A 72 -14.84 -5.58 3.09
C LEU A 72 -14.38 -5.13 4.48
N GLN A 73 -14.43 -6.05 5.44
CA GLN A 73 -13.69 -5.91 6.68
C GLN A 73 -12.22 -6.24 6.42
N LEU A 74 -11.35 -5.25 6.61
CA LEU A 74 -9.92 -5.38 6.39
C LEU A 74 -9.12 -5.03 7.64
N TYR A 75 -7.88 -5.49 7.65
CA TYR A 75 -6.92 -5.32 8.74
C TYR A 75 -5.58 -4.82 8.20
N ARG A 76 -4.85 -4.07 9.02
CA ARG A 76 -3.51 -3.59 8.70
C ARG A 76 -2.62 -3.61 9.93
N GLY A 77 -1.40 -4.11 9.78
CA GLY A 77 -0.33 -3.82 10.72
C GLY A 77 0.36 -2.52 10.30
N GLU A 78 0.42 -1.54 11.19
CA GLU A 78 0.99 -0.21 10.92
C GLU A 78 2.08 0.14 11.92
N CYS A 79 3.01 1.02 11.55
CA CYS A 79 3.97 1.59 12.51
C CYS A 79 3.26 2.58 13.44
N GLN A 80 3.50 2.48 14.75
CA GLN A 80 2.86 3.35 15.76
C GLN A 80 3.10 4.84 15.46
N PHE A 81 4.33 5.24 15.12
CA PHE A 81 4.64 6.64 14.82
C PHE A 81 3.94 7.18 13.56
N LEU A 82 3.69 6.33 12.55
CA LEU A 82 2.95 6.72 11.34
C LEU A 82 1.46 6.84 11.65
N TYR A 83 0.92 5.89 12.42
CA TYR A 83 -0.46 5.94 12.89
C TYR A 83 -0.72 7.23 13.69
N ASP A 84 0.17 7.60 14.61
CA ASP A 84 0.01 8.80 15.44
C ASP A 84 0.07 10.10 14.62
N GLN A 85 0.68 10.07 13.43
CA GLN A 85 0.72 11.18 12.47
C GLN A 85 -0.46 11.15 11.47
N GLY A 86 -1.34 10.15 11.54
CA GLY A 86 -2.42 9.95 10.57
C GLY A 86 -1.93 9.46 9.20
N LEU A 87 -0.70 8.98 9.09
CA LEU A 87 -0.07 8.52 7.84
C LEU A 87 -0.34 7.02 7.60
N ILE A 88 -1.61 6.67 7.50
CA ILE A 88 -2.07 5.30 7.27
C ILE A 88 -1.66 4.81 5.88
N GLY A 89 -0.99 3.66 5.81
CA GLY A 89 -0.58 3.08 4.54
C GLY A 89 -1.69 2.39 3.75
N PHE A 90 -1.36 2.10 2.49
CA PHE A 90 -2.29 1.63 1.46
C PHE A 90 -2.60 0.13 1.51
N CYS A 91 -1.71 -0.68 2.10
CA CYS A 91 -1.81 -2.15 2.04
C CYS A 91 -2.66 -2.69 3.21
N TRP A 92 -3.75 -3.38 2.89
CA TRP A 92 -4.69 -3.97 3.84
C TRP A 92 -4.95 -5.43 3.49
N THR A 93 -5.44 -6.22 4.43
CA THR A 93 -5.70 -7.65 4.20
C THR A 93 -6.96 -8.10 4.94
N PRO A 94 -7.77 -9.03 4.39
CA PRO A 94 -8.87 -9.63 5.13
C PRO A 94 -8.36 -10.62 6.20
N LYS A 95 -7.08 -11.03 6.15
CA LYS A 95 -6.48 -11.98 7.08
C LYS A 95 -5.88 -11.25 8.27
N LYS A 96 -6.62 -11.17 9.39
CA LYS A 96 -6.16 -10.53 10.63
C LYS A 96 -4.77 -10.99 11.07
N GLN A 97 -4.47 -12.28 10.94
CA GLN A 97 -3.18 -12.87 11.34
C GLN A 97 -2.01 -12.35 10.51
N VAL A 98 -2.23 -12.04 9.23
CA VAL A 98 -1.23 -11.42 8.36
C VAL A 98 -0.97 -10.00 8.84
N ALA A 99 -2.02 -9.20 9.04
CA ALA A 99 -1.90 -7.84 9.57
C ALA A 99 -1.17 -7.82 10.93
N GLU A 100 -1.49 -8.76 11.82
CA GLU A 100 -0.82 -8.93 13.11
C GLU A 100 0.67 -9.25 12.96
N LYS A 101 1.05 -10.13 12.03
CA LYS A 101 2.46 -10.44 11.75
C LYS A 101 3.26 -9.19 11.39
N PHE A 102 2.68 -8.29 10.60
CA PHE A 102 3.30 -7.00 10.27
C PHE A 102 3.33 -6.05 11.48
N ALA A 103 2.22 -5.94 12.21
CA ALA A 103 2.08 -5.05 13.37
C ALA A 103 3.09 -5.35 14.48
N ARG A 104 3.40 -6.63 14.72
CA ARG A 104 4.38 -7.06 15.72
C ARG A 104 5.79 -7.29 15.16
N GLY A 105 5.93 -7.19 13.83
CA GLY A 105 7.13 -7.55 13.08
C GLY A 105 7.78 -6.32 12.48
N LEU A 106 7.86 -6.29 11.14
CA LEU A 106 8.55 -5.23 10.39
C LEU A 106 8.08 -3.80 10.76
N ASN A 107 6.80 -3.62 11.09
CA ASN A 107 6.27 -2.29 11.41
C ASN A 107 6.45 -1.91 12.90
N ALA A 108 6.96 -2.82 13.73
CA ALA A 108 7.27 -2.55 15.13
C ALA A 108 8.71 -2.08 15.38
N THR A 109 9.60 -2.10 14.36
CA THR A 109 11.04 -1.88 14.56
C THR A 109 11.41 -0.47 15.02
N GLU A 110 10.67 0.56 14.60
CA GLU A 110 11.03 1.96 14.91
C GLU A 110 10.40 2.46 16.21
N SER A 111 9.11 2.21 16.40
CA SER A 111 8.27 2.80 17.46
C SER A 111 7.32 1.81 18.15
N GLY A 112 7.40 0.53 17.81
CA GLY A 112 6.28 -0.39 18.01
C GLY A 112 5.25 -0.26 16.90
N GLY A 113 4.29 -1.19 16.87
CA GLY A 113 3.31 -1.29 15.81
C GLY A 113 1.89 -1.46 16.31
N VAL A 114 0.93 -1.26 15.42
CA VAL A 114 -0.50 -1.18 15.73
C VAL A 114 -1.26 -2.09 14.79
N LEU A 115 -2.13 -2.93 15.35
CA LEU A 115 -3.09 -3.69 14.56
C LEU A 115 -4.37 -2.87 14.41
N LEU A 116 -4.68 -2.55 13.17
CA LEU A 116 -5.84 -1.76 12.76
C LEU A 116 -6.90 -2.65 12.12
N SER A 117 -8.14 -2.23 12.24
CA SER A 117 -9.33 -2.82 11.64
C SER A 117 -10.18 -1.72 11.03
N ALA A 118 -10.73 -1.95 9.85
CA ALA A 118 -11.67 -1.03 9.22
C ALA A 118 -12.64 -1.77 8.31
N TYR A 119 -13.89 -1.32 8.32
CA TYR A 119 -14.84 -1.67 7.27
C TYR A 119 -14.65 -0.69 6.11
N VAL A 120 -14.11 -1.19 5.00
CA VAL A 120 -13.65 -0.41 3.87
C VAL A 120 -14.68 -0.52 2.74
N SER A 121 -15.22 0.62 2.31
CA SER A 121 -16.17 0.65 1.20
C SER A 121 -15.48 0.30 -0.12
N SER A 122 -16.24 -0.18 -1.10
CA SER A 122 -15.68 -0.56 -2.40
C SER A 122 -15.00 0.61 -3.12
N GLU A 123 -15.45 1.85 -2.92
CA GLU A 123 -14.84 3.07 -3.50
C GLU A 123 -13.49 3.44 -2.88
N ALA A 124 -13.23 2.97 -1.65
CA ALA A 124 -11.96 3.13 -0.97
C ALA A 124 -10.97 2.00 -1.31
N ILE A 125 -11.40 0.92 -1.97
CA ILE A 125 -10.52 -0.17 -2.41
C ILE A 125 -10.09 0.11 -3.85
N LEU A 126 -8.79 0.24 -4.07
CA LEU A 126 -8.20 0.47 -5.40
C LEU A 126 -8.08 -0.83 -6.19
N SER A 127 -7.52 -1.87 -5.56
CA SER A 127 -7.32 -3.20 -6.18
C SER A 127 -7.54 -4.35 -5.19
N ALA A 128 -8.07 -5.46 -5.71
CA ALA A 128 -8.05 -6.76 -5.05
C ALA A 128 -6.66 -7.41 -5.16
N PRO A 129 -6.33 -8.43 -4.35
CA PRO A 129 -5.06 -9.16 -4.44
C PRO A 129 -4.85 -9.79 -5.82
N ASN A 130 -3.60 -9.78 -6.31
CA ASN A 130 -3.19 -10.63 -7.43
C ASN A 130 -2.80 -12.04 -6.94
N SER A 131 -2.59 -12.96 -7.88
CA SER A 131 -2.14 -14.33 -7.59
C SER A 131 -0.81 -14.37 -6.81
N HIS A 132 0.08 -13.40 -7.03
CA HIS A 132 1.33 -13.33 -6.26
C HIS A 132 1.07 -13.05 -4.78
N SER A 133 0.24 -12.05 -4.46
CA SER A 133 -0.11 -11.74 -3.08
C SER A 133 -1.00 -12.82 -2.43
N ALA A 134 -1.93 -13.40 -3.20
CA ALA A 134 -2.86 -14.40 -2.68
C ALA A 134 -2.21 -15.79 -2.48
N ASP A 135 -1.44 -16.25 -3.46
CA ASP A 135 -1.00 -17.64 -3.55
C ASP A 135 0.49 -17.83 -3.19
N TRP A 136 1.33 -16.81 -3.42
CA TRP A 136 2.78 -16.91 -3.15
C TRP A 136 3.18 -16.31 -1.80
N LEU A 137 2.70 -15.11 -1.50
CA LEU A 137 2.97 -14.45 -0.22
C LEU A 137 1.94 -14.84 0.85
N GLU A 138 0.78 -15.35 0.43
CA GLU A 138 -0.39 -15.65 1.27
C GLU A 138 -0.91 -14.44 2.07
N GLU A 139 -0.51 -13.22 1.69
CA GLU A 139 -0.85 -11.98 2.36
C GLU A 139 -2.25 -11.49 2.00
N SER A 140 -2.73 -11.83 0.80
CA SER A 140 -4.02 -11.38 0.27
C SER A 140 -4.19 -9.87 0.39
N GLU A 141 -3.20 -9.12 -0.11
CA GLU A 141 -3.12 -7.66 -0.03
C GLU A 141 -4.15 -6.99 -0.95
N TYR A 142 -5.01 -6.18 -0.35
CA TYR A 142 -5.83 -5.18 -0.98
C TYR A 142 -5.14 -3.83 -0.89
N THR A 143 -5.06 -3.11 -2.01
CA THR A 143 -4.59 -1.73 -1.99
C THR A 143 -5.77 -0.80 -1.81
N CYS A 144 -5.74 0.05 -0.79
CA CYS A 144 -6.84 0.96 -0.42
C CYS A 144 -6.39 2.42 -0.46
N ASP A 145 -7.33 3.33 -0.70
CA ASP A 145 -7.18 4.77 -0.54
C ASP A 145 -7.36 5.15 0.94
N PRO A 146 -6.28 5.44 1.69
CA PRO A 146 -6.36 5.73 3.12
C PRO A 146 -7.18 6.99 3.43
N THR A 147 -7.34 7.91 2.46
CA THR A 147 -8.10 9.15 2.65
C THR A 147 -9.61 8.93 2.68
N GLN A 148 -10.08 7.76 2.25
CA GLN A 148 -11.49 7.39 2.22
C GLN A 148 -11.90 6.42 3.34
N ILE A 149 -10.96 5.95 4.15
CA ILE A 149 -11.24 5.04 5.27
C ILE A 149 -11.66 5.86 6.50
N ARG A 150 -12.94 5.78 6.89
CA ARG A 150 -13.51 6.66 7.93
C ARG A 150 -13.49 6.10 9.35
N SER A 151 -13.58 4.79 9.52
CA SER A 151 -13.77 4.15 10.83
C SER A 151 -12.65 3.14 11.11
N ILE A 152 -11.44 3.66 11.36
CA ILE A 152 -10.30 2.83 11.76
C ILE A 152 -10.35 2.57 13.26
N GLU A 153 -10.41 1.30 13.64
CA GLU A 153 -10.33 0.82 15.01
C GLU A 153 -8.92 0.29 15.30
N VAL A 154 -8.36 0.67 16.45
CA VAL A 154 -7.14 0.07 16.99
C VAL A 154 -7.51 -1.16 17.80
N LEU A 155 -7.18 -2.34 17.27
CA LEU A 155 -7.42 -3.61 17.95
C LEU A 155 -6.33 -3.95 18.98
N HIS A 156 -5.08 -3.59 18.68
CA HIS A 156 -3.95 -3.88 19.55
C HIS A 156 -2.75 -2.97 19.28
N LYS A 157 -1.90 -2.78 20.28
CA LYS A 157 -0.61 -2.11 20.18
C LYS A 157 0.50 -3.05 20.64
N TYR A 158 1.54 -3.20 19.83
CA TYR A 158 2.71 -4.01 20.10
C TYR A 158 3.88 -3.09 20.48
N PRO A 159 4.73 -3.50 21.44
CA PRO A 159 5.92 -2.74 21.79
C PRO A 159 6.89 -2.67 20.62
N LYS A 160 7.85 -1.74 20.72
CA LYS A 160 9.00 -1.69 19.81
C LYS A 160 9.77 -3.01 19.89
N LEU A 161 10.22 -3.52 18.75
CA LEU A 161 11.16 -4.63 18.72
C LEU A 161 12.55 -4.14 19.12
N ASP A 162 13.16 -4.82 20.08
CA ASP A 162 14.53 -4.60 20.53
C ASP A 162 15.57 -5.05 19.47
#